data_AF-A0A521BWJ9-F1
#
_entry.id   AF-A0A521BWJ9-F1
#
_cell.length_a   1.000
_cell.length_b   1.000
_cell.length_c   1.000
_cell.angle_alpha   90.00
_cell.angle_beta   90.00
_cell.angle_gamma   90.00
#
_symmetry.space_group_name_H-M   'P 1'
#
loop_
_entity.id
_entity.type
_entity.pdbx_description
1 polymer ?
#
loop_
_entity_poly.entity_id
_entity_poly.type
_entity_poly.pdbx_seq_one_letter_code
_entity_poly.pdbx_strand_id
1 'polypeptide(L)' 'MKRSIGIIGAVAIVIGFGMIHGSYKNAEIYGGSLIGLGCVILLYLLYTSGKDKNKE' A
#
# COMPACT_ATOMS: atom_id res chain seq x y z
N MET A 1 -8.05 12.97 5.89
CA MET A 1 -7.23 12.51 4.73
C MET A 1 -6.31 11.34 5.05
N LYS A 2 -5.46 11.40 6.09
CA LYS A 2 -4.49 10.32 6.42
C LYS A 2 -5.13 8.92 6.51
N ARG A 3 -6.31 8.80 7.13
CA ARG A 3 -7.12 7.56 7.18
C ARG A 3 -7.52 7.03 5.80
N SER A 4 -8.04 7.88 4.93
CA SER A 4 -8.46 7.51 3.57
C SER A 4 -7.28 7.00 2.74
N ILE A 5 -6.11 7.64 2.86
CA ILE A 5 -4.88 7.21 2.20
C ILE A 5 -4.43 5.83 2.71
N GLY A 6 -4.57 5.56 4.01
CA GLY A 6 -4.26 4.24 4.58
C GLY A 6 -5.18 3.14 4.06
N ILE A 7 -6.48 3.43 3.93
CA ILE A 7 -7.46 2.51 3.35
C ILE A 7 -7.12 2.23 1.88
N ILE A 8 -6.79 3.26 1.10
CA ILE A 8 -6.38 3.11 -0.32
C ILE A 8 -5.12 2.25 -0.43
N GLY A 9 -4.12 2.47 0.44
CA GLY A 9 -2.90 1.66 0.49
C GLY A 9 -3.17 0.18 0.79
N ALA A 10 -4.04 -0.11 1.76
CA ALA A 10 -4.43 -1.48 2.09
C ALA A 10 -5.19 -2.16 0.95
N VAL A 11 -6.13 -1.46 0.30
CA VAL A 11 -6.89 -1.97 -0.85
C VAL A 11 -5.97 -2.26 -2.03
N ALA A 12 -4.99 -1.39 -2.30
CA ALA A 12 -4.00 -1.62 -3.36
C ALA A 12 -3.18 -2.90 -3.14
N ILE A 13 -2.81 -3.22 -1.89
CA ILE A 13 -2.11 -4.46 -1.57
C ILE A 13 -2.99 -5.68 -1.85
N VAL A 14 -4.26 -5.64 -1.44
CA VAL A 14 -5.20 -6.77 -1.65
C VAL A 14 -5.44 -7.01 -3.14
N ILE A 15 -5.65 -5.95 -3.92
CA ILE A 15 -5.82 -6.05 -5.37
C ILE A 15 -4.55 -6.60 -6.02
N GLY A 16 -3.38 -6.06 -5.66
CA GLY A 16 -2.10 -6.51 -6.20
C GLY A 16 -1.83 -7.99 -5.89
N PHE A 17 -2.17 -8.45 -4.68
CA PHE A 17 -2.05 -9.87 -4.32
C PHE A 17 -2.99 -10.76 -5.13
N GLY A 18 -4.23 -10.32 -5.34
CA GLY A 18 -5.19 -11.00 -6.21
C GLY A 18 -4.71 -11.12 -7.66
N MET A 19 -3.99 -10.10 -8.17
CA MET A 19 -3.43 -10.14 -9.52
C MET A 19 -2.33 -11.21 -9.67
N ILE A 20 -1.42 -11.34 -8.69
CA ILE A 20 -0.32 -12.31 -8.74
C ILE A 20 -0.85 -13.76 -8.84
N HIS A 21 -1.98 -14.08 -8.22
CA HIS A 21 -2.60 -15.41 -8.30
C HIS A 21 -3.24 -15.74 -9.66
N GLY A 22 -3.45 -14.75 -10.53
CA GLY A 22 -4.13 -14.93 -11.82
C GLY A 22 -3.33 -15.62 -12.94
N SER A 23 -2.05 -15.95 -12.71
CA SER A 23 -1.17 -16.66 -13.66
C SER A 23 -0.95 -15.96 -15.02
N TYR A 24 -1.10 -14.63 -15.09
CA TYR A 24 -0.73 -13.86 -16.28
C TYR A 24 0.74 -13.42 -16.20
N LYS A 25 1.50 -13.56 -17.31
CA LYS A 25 2.93 -13.20 -17.40
C LYS A 25 3.26 -11.79 -16.90
N ASN A 26 2.34 -10.84 -17.06
CA ASN A 26 2.52 -9.45 -16.64
C ASN A 26 1.92 -9.16 -15.25
N ALA A 27 1.11 -10.07 -14.69
CA ALA A 27 0.43 -9.84 -13.42
C ALA A 27 1.37 -9.89 -12.22
N GLU A 28 2.48 -10.61 -12.29
CA GLU A 28 3.55 -10.50 -11.28
C GLU A 28 4.15 -9.09 -11.25
N ILE A 29 4.39 -8.48 -12.42
CA ILE A 29 4.99 -7.15 -12.52
C ILE A 29 3.99 -6.09 -12.02
N TYR A 30 2.76 -6.08 -12.55
CA TYR A 30 1.76 -5.11 -12.15
C TYR A 30 1.27 -5.32 -10.72
N GLY A 31 1.04 -6.57 -10.32
CA GLY A 31 0.62 -6.93 -8.96
C GLY A 31 1.70 -6.63 -7.93
N GLY A 32 2.95 -7.02 -8.20
CA GLY A 32 4.10 -6.69 -7.35
C GLY A 32 4.31 -5.19 -7.22
N SER A 33 4.15 -4.43 -8.31
CA SER A 33 4.22 -2.96 -8.29
C SER A 33 3.11 -2.36 -7.42
N LEU A 34 1.86 -2.86 -7.51
CA LEU A 34 0.74 -2.39 -6.69
C LEU A 34 0.96 -2.66 -5.20
N ILE A 35 1.45 -3.86 -4.86
CA ILE A 35 1.78 -4.24 -3.47
C ILE A 35 2.90 -3.32 -2.95
N GLY A 36 3.96 -3.14 -3.73
CA GLY A 36 5.07 -2.26 -3.37
C GLY A 36 4.62 -0.83 -3.08
N LEU A 37 3.79 -0.25 -3.96
CA LEU A 37 3.23 1.09 -3.78
C LEU A 37 2.34 1.20 -2.53
N GLY A 38 1.46 0.22 -2.31
CA GLY A 38 0.62 0.17 -1.11
C GLY A 38 1.45 0.08 0.19
N CYS A 39 2.51 -0.73 0.21
CA CYS A 39 3.44 -0.82 1.34
C CYS A 39 4.17 0.51 1.59
N VAL A 40 4.67 1.18 0.55
CA VAL A 40 5.34 2.48 0.69
C VAL A 40 4.38 3.54 1.28
N ILE A 41 3.12 3.55 0.85
CA ILE A 41 2.10 4.46 1.38
C ILE A 41 1.86 4.21 2.87
N LEU A 42 1.73 2.94 3.28
CA LEU A 42 1.52 2.59 4.70
C LEU A 42 2.75 2.92 5.56
N LEU A 43 3.96 2.68 5.06
CA LEU A 43 5.19 3.06 5.74
C LEU A 43 5.31 4.59 5.88
N TYR A 44 4.95 5.35 4.85
CA TYR A 44 4.91 6.82 4.92
C TYR A 44 3.92 7.32 5.99
N LEU A 45 2.72 6.72 6.05
CA LEU A 45 1.72 7.04 7.06
C LEU A 45 2.18 6.66 8.47
N LEU A 46 2.84 5.52 8.63
CA LEU A 46 3.41 5.09 9.91
C LEU A 46 4.47 6.08 10.38
N TYR A 47 5.41 6.45 9.51
CA TYR A 47 6.46 7.42 9.80
C TYR A 47 5.89 8.79 10.17
N THR A 48 4.92 9.28 9.42
CA THR A 48 4.29 10.59 9.69
C THR A 48 3.39 10.58 10.92
N SER A 49 2.74 9.46 11.25
CA SER A 49 1.90 9.34 12.46
C SER A 49 2.72 9.41 13.76
N GLY A 50 3.95 8.88 13.76
CA GLY A 50 4.86 9.00 14.91
C GLY A 50 5.33 10.45 15.14
N LYS A 51 5.38 11.26 14.09
CA LYS A 51 5.84 12.66 14.14
C LYS A 51 4.77 13.64 14.61
N ASP A 52 3.49 13.35 14.33
CA ASP A 52 2.33 14.13 14.79
C ASP A 52 2.14 14.00 16.31
N LYS A 53 2.34 12.78 16.88
CA LYS A 53 2.20 12.52 18.32
C LYS A 53 3.29 13.13 19.21
N ASN A 54 4.40 13.59 18.62
CA ASN A 54 5.53 14.16 19.35
C ASN A 54 5.50 15.71 19.35
N LYS A 55 4.36 16.30 18.95
CA LYS A 55 4.11 17.76 18.93
C LYS A 55 2.99 18.20 19.89
N GLU A 56 2.44 17.27 20.67
CA GLU A 56 1.62 17.57 21.86
C GLU A 56 2.48 17.49 23.12
#